data_AF-A0A6A5X709-F1
#
_entry.id   AF-A0A6A5X709-F1
#
_cell.length_a   1.000
_cell.length_b   1.000
_cell.length_c   1.000
_cell.angle_alpha   90.00
_cell.angle_beta   90.00
_cell.angle_gamma   90.00
#
_symmetry.space_group_name_H-M   'P 1'
#
loop_
_entity.id
_entity.type
_entity.pdbx_description
1 polymer ?
#
loop_
_entity_poly.entity_id
_entity_poly.type
_entity_poly.pdbx_seq_one_letter_code
_entity_poly.pdbx_strand_id
1 'polypeptide(L)'
;MACALKIDTTILALRSLSEDPNLLGHACAQLLQAVRELVNKHLDHNHDHRSKAPACLVATEDFTREIDAHIFEWRVQDKCTEAFPDDLLIDRKARRPRRKILKKYIRDLEAALKECLVSGLGTVLGGYSAVENAGFNKGVDKVLSGIQWRDYPDRNVVMEAGRCDWKDWLRKRCEVVGNDLELEGRI
;
A
#
# COMPACT_ATOMS: atom_id res chain seq x y z
N MET A 1 -4.91 8.55 17.95
CA MET A 1 -5.83 8.43 16.80
C MET A 1 -5.07 8.89 15.57
N ALA A 2 -4.84 8.02 14.59
CA ALA A 2 -4.31 8.47 13.31
C ALA A 2 -5.43 9.24 12.59
N CYS A 3 -5.14 10.43 12.08
CA CYS A 3 -6.08 11.13 11.20
C CYS A 3 -6.27 10.26 9.95
N ALA A 4 -7.51 10.07 9.50
CA ALA A 4 -7.77 9.35 8.25
C ALA A 4 -7.24 10.17 7.06
N LEU A 5 -6.57 9.51 6.11
CA LEU A 5 -6.09 10.15 4.88
C LEU A 5 -7.29 10.69 4.08
N LYS A 6 -7.23 11.97 3.71
CA LYS A 6 -8.27 12.66 2.93
C LYS A 6 -7.94 12.67 1.44
N ILE A 7 -8.11 11.51 0.82
CA ILE A 7 -7.69 11.25 -0.57
C ILE A 7 -8.89 10.98 -1.48
N ASP A 8 -9.92 11.81 -1.36
CA ASP A 8 -11.23 11.61 -1.98
C ASP A 8 -11.16 11.51 -3.51
N THR A 9 -10.29 12.29 -4.17
CA THR A 9 -10.11 12.26 -5.62
C THR A 9 -9.42 10.97 -6.04
N THR A 10 -8.39 10.53 -5.30
CA THR A 10 -7.74 9.23 -5.54
C THR A 10 -8.75 8.08 -5.35
N ILE A 11 -9.57 8.10 -4.29
CA ILE A 11 -10.61 7.08 -4.05
C ILE A 11 -11.65 7.08 -5.18
N LEU A 12 -12.09 8.25 -5.63
CA LEU A 12 -13.01 8.35 -6.76
C LEU A 12 -12.40 7.76 -8.04
N ALA A 13 -11.14 8.04 -8.32
CA ALA A 13 -10.41 7.47 -9.46
C ALA A 13 -10.32 5.94 -9.36
N LEU A 14 -10.00 5.40 -8.18
CA LEU A 14 -10.02 3.96 -7.93
C LEU A 14 -11.41 3.36 -8.16
N ARG A 15 -12.48 3.99 -7.66
CA ARG A 15 -13.85 3.53 -7.89
C ARG A 15 -14.20 3.44 -9.37
N SER A 16 -13.66 4.34 -10.20
CA SER A 16 -13.90 4.28 -11.64
C SER A 16 -13.32 3.04 -12.33
N LEU A 17 -12.41 2.33 -11.67
CA LEU A 17 -11.83 1.06 -12.13
C LEU A 17 -12.62 -0.17 -11.64
N SER A 18 -13.78 -0.01 -10.98
CA SER A 18 -14.50 -1.12 -10.34
C SER A 18 -14.93 -2.25 -11.29
N GLU A 19 -15.12 -1.93 -12.57
CA GLU A 19 -15.51 -2.91 -13.60
C GLU A 19 -14.35 -3.80 -14.05
N ASP A 20 -13.09 -3.44 -13.74
CA ASP A 20 -11.91 -4.28 -13.96
C ASP A 20 -11.22 -4.54 -12.60
N PRO A 21 -11.61 -5.61 -11.90
CA PRO A 21 -11.06 -5.93 -10.58
C PRO A 21 -9.54 -6.06 -10.60
N ASN A 22 -8.95 -6.60 -11.67
CA ASN A 22 -7.50 -6.77 -11.77
C ASN A 22 -6.79 -5.42 -11.82
N LEU A 23 -7.28 -4.51 -12.66
CA LEU A 23 -6.72 -3.18 -12.79
C LEU A 23 -6.90 -2.36 -11.50
N LEU A 24 -8.05 -2.48 -10.83
CA LEU A 24 -8.29 -1.87 -9.53
C LEU A 24 -7.32 -2.39 -8.47
N GLY A 25 -7.13 -3.71 -8.38
CA GLY A 25 -6.19 -4.34 -7.46
C GLY A 25 -4.75 -3.87 -7.70
N HIS A 26 -4.35 -3.78 -8.97
CA HIS A 26 -3.04 -3.25 -9.38
C HIS A 26 -2.87 -1.79 -8.92
N ALA A 27 -3.85 -0.94 -9.18
CA ALA A 27 -3.80 0.47 -8.79
C ALA A 27 -3.69 0.64 -7.26
N CYS A 28 -4.45 -0.13 -6.48
CA CYS A 28 -4.36 -0.13 -5.02
C CYS A 28 -2.96 -0.52 -4.52
N ALA A 29 -2.37 -1.55 -5.12
CA ALA A 29 -1.03 -2.00 -4.75
C ALA A 29 0.07 -1.00 -5.12
N GLN A 30 -0.07 -0.28 -6.23
CA GLN A 30 0.85 0.80 -6.59
C GLN A 30 0.83 1.93 -5.56
N LEU A 31 -0.35 2.33 -5.07
CA LEU A 31 -0.45 3.32 -4.00
C LEU A 31 0.26 2.85 -2.72
N LEU A 32 0.10 1.57 -2.36
CA LEU A 32 0.77 0.98 -1.20
C LEU A 32 2.31 1.00 -1.35
N GLN A 33 2.83 0.66 -2.54
CA GLN A 33 4.27 0.74 -2.81
C GLN A 33 4.79 2.18 -2.78
N ALA A 34 4.01 3.12 -3.32
CA ALA A 34 4.38 4.53 -3.38
C ALA A 34 4.60 5.15 -1.98
N VAL A 35 3.91 4.66 -0.94
CA VAL A 35 4.13 5.12 0.45
C VAL A 35 5.60 5.04 0.84
N ARG A 36 6.28 3.90 0.57
CA ARG A 36 7.70 3.74 0.91
C ARG A 36 8.57 4.75 0.17
N GLU A 37 8.32 4.94 -1.13
CA GLU A 37 9.10 5.85 -1.97
C GLU A 37 8.96 7.29 -1.50
N LEU A 38 7.73 7.73 -1.22
CA LEU A 38 7.41 9.06 -0.72
C LEU A 38 8.06 9.31 0.64
N VAL A 39 7.90 8.40 1.60
CA VAL A 39 8.54 8.53 2.91
C VAL A 39 10.06 8.60 2.78
N ASN A 40 10.66 7.68 2.01
CA ASN A 40 12.12 7.65 1.86
C ASN A 40 12.64 8.96 1.27
N LYS A 41 12.02 9.42 0.17
CA LYS A 41 12.38 10.68 -0.48
C LYS A 41 12.20 11.87 0.45
N HIS A 42 11.12 11.91 1.22
CA HIS A 42 10.87 12.99 2.15
C HIS A 42 11.93 13.04 3.26
N LEU A 43 12.41 11.91 3.77
CA LEU A 43 13.47 11.85 4.78
C LEU A 43 14.85 12.28 4.25
N ASP A 44 15.06 12.20 2.95
CA ASP A 44 16.30 12.66 2.29
C ASP A 44 16.33 14.19 2.10
N HIS A 45 15.25 14.88 2.44
CA HIS A 45 15.10 16.33 2.34
C HIS A 45 14.69 16.95 3.68
N ASN A 46 14.62 18.28 3.73
CA ASN A 46 14.06 19.00 4.87
C ASN A 46 12.58 18.63 5.08
N HIS A 47 12.11 18.84 6.31
CA HIS A 47 10.74 18.46 6.69
C HIS A 47 9.62 19.17 5.92
N ASP A 48 9.90 20.29 5.26
CA ASP A 48 8.95 21.04 4.42
C ASP A 48 8.95 20.62 2.94
N HIS A 49 9.68 19.54 2.61
CA HIS A 49 9.73 18.98 1.26
C HIS A 49 8.33 18.62 0.74
N ARG A 50 8.13 18.83 -0.56
CA ARG A 50 6.93 18.38 -1.28
C ARG A 50 7.34 17.43 -2.39
N SER A 51 6.82 16.22 -2.31
CA SER A 51 7.04 15.15 -3.24
C SER A 51 6.33 15.43 -4.57
N LYS A 52 6.88 14.91 -5.66
CA LYS A 52 6.16 14.81 -6.93
C LYS A 52 5.22 13.62 -6.86
N ALA A 53 4.04 13.74 -7.49
CA ALA A 53 3.10 12.65 -7.58
C ALA A 53 3.75 11.41 -8.23
N PRO A 54 3.61 10.20 -7.63
CA PRO A 54 4.13 8.98 -8.20
C PRO A 54 3.39 8.64 -9.50
N ALA A 55 4.10 7.96 -10.41
CA ALA A 55 3.49 7.43 -11.61
C ALA A 55 2.65 6.18 -11.25
N CYS A 56 1.34 6.38 -11.11
CA CYS A 56 0.37 5.31 -10.83
C CYS A 56 -0.72 5.28 -11.91
N LEU A 57 -1.52 4.21 -11.92
CA LEU A 57 -2.65 4.07 -12.84
C LEU A 57 -3.78 5.08 -12.59
N VAL A 58 -3.83 5.66 -11.39
CA VAL A 58 -4.80 6.68 -11.00
C VAL A 58 -4.10 8.00 -10.69
N ALA A 59 -4.85 9.09 -10.73
CA ALA A 59 -4.42 10.38 -10.20
C ALA A 59 -4.06 10.26 -8.71
N THR A 60 -2.95 10.87 -8.29
CA THR A 60 -2.37 10.72 -6.94
C THR A 60 -1.94 12.04 -6.30
N GLU A 61 -2.40 13.17 -6.82
CA GLU A 61 -2.01 14.50 -6.37
C GLU A 61 -2.48 14.76 -4.94
N ASP A 62 -3.73 14.44 -4.61
CA ASP A 62 -4.26 14.55 -3.24
C ASP A 62 -3.62 13.51 -2.32
N PHE A 63 -3.43 12.27 -2.79
CA PHE A 63 -2.67 11.24 -2.08
C PHE A 63 -1.28 11.72 -1.66
N THR A 64 -0.50 12.22 -2.62
CA THR A 64 0.87 12.68 -2.37
C THR A 64 0.89 13.84 -1.38
N ARG A 65 -0.03 14.81 -1.55
CA ARG A 65 -0.15 15.97 -0.67
C ARG A 65 -0.49 15.56 0.77
N GLU A 66 -1.43 14.64 0.97
CA GLU A 66 -1.80 14.16 2.31
C GLU A 66 -0.67 13.38 2.97
N ILE A 67 0.04 12.53 2.22
CA ILE A 67 1.22 11.80 2.71
C ILE A 67 2.30 12.79 3.17
N ASP A 68 2.65 13.79 2.35
CA ASP A 68 3.64 14.81 2.70
C ASP A 68 3.22 15.60 3.95
N ALA A 69 1.94 16.00 4.05
CA ALA A 69 1.43 16.72 5.21
C ALA A 69 1.58 15.91 6.51
N HIS A 70 1.26 14.61 6.47
CA HIS A 70 1.47 13.72 7.61
C HIS A 70 2.93 13.56 7.99
N ILE A 71 3.82 13.39 7.01
CA ILE A 71 5.26 13.27 7.27
C ILE A 71 5.80 14.58 7.86
N PHE A 72 5.39 15.74 7.34
CA PHE A 72 5.73 17.05 7.90
C PHE A 72 5.36 17.13 9.39
N GLU A 73 4.10 16.84 9.73
CA GLU A 73 3.60 16.89 11.11
C GLU A 73 4.38 15.96 12.04
N TRP A 74 4.60 14.71 11.61
CA TRP A 74 5.33 13.73 12.42
C TRP A 74 6.80 14.09 12.58
N ARG A 75 7.43 14.67 11.56
CA ARG A 75 8.82 15.14 11.66
C ARG A 75 8.96 16.29 12.65
N VAL A 76 8.02 17.23 12.65
CA VAL A 76 7.98 18.31 13.65
C VAL A 76 7.80 17.73 15.05
N GLN A 77 6.86 16.79 15.24
CA GLN A 77 6.61 16.14 16.52
C GLN A 77 7.82 15.32 17.03
N ASP A 78 8.46 14.56 16.15
CA ASP A 78 9.63 13.74 16.46
C ASP A 78 10.93 14.56 16.52
N LYS A 79 10.87 15.89 16.33
CA LYS A 79 12.01 16.83 16.30
C LYS A 79 13.08 16.44 15.28
N CYS A 80 12.63 16.00 14.10
CA CYS A 80 13.44 15.52 13.01
C CYS A 80 13.22 16.42 11.77
N THR A 81 13.63 17.68 11.87
CA THR A 81 13.32 18.70 10.85
C THR A 81 14.33 18.78 9.70
N GLU A 82 15.56 18.36 9.95
CA GLU A 82 16.66 18.35 8.99
C GLU A 82 16.69 17.05 8.19
N ALA A 83 17.23 17.12 6.96
CA ALA A 83 17.49 15.94 6.14
C ALA A 83 18.39 14.94 6.87
N PHE A 84 18.11 13.64 6.70
CA PHE A 84 19.04 12.64 7.18
C PHE A 84 20.32 12.63 6.34
N PRO A 85 21.49 12.35 6.94
CA PRO A 85 22.71 12.16 6.17
C PRO A 85 22.56 10.98 5.20
N ASP A 86 23.24 11.08 4.05
CA ASP A 86 23.26 10.01 3.05
C ASP A 86 23.76 8.70 3.68
N ASP A 87 22.98 7.63 3.52
CA ASP A 87 23.29 6.30 4.03
C ASP A 87 24.67 5.82 3.54
N LEU A 88 25.13 6.23 2.36
CA LEU A 88 26.45 5.86 1.82
C LEU A 88 27.63 6.54 2.54
N LEU A 89 27.39 7.70 3.16
CA LEU A 89 28.43 8.52 3.80
C LEU A 89 28.58 8.24 5.30
N ILE A 90 27.69 7.43 5.89
CA ILE A 90 27.63 7.20 7.33
C ILE A 90 27.77 5.72 7.71
N ASP A 91 28.29 5.49 8.92
CA ASP A 91 28.45 4.16 9.49
C ASP A 91 27.10 3.49 9.81
N ARG A 92 27.13 2.18 10.09
CA ARG A 92 25.91 1.40 10.37
C ARG A 92 25.15 1.90 11.60
N LYS A 93 25.82 2.51 12.59
CA LYS A 93 25.18 3.01 13.83
C LYS A 93 24.42 4.30 13.55
N ALA A 94 24.98 5.19 12.74
CA ALA A 94 24.38 6.44 12.31
C ALA A 94 23.16 6.25 11.40
N ARG A 95 23.04 5.11 10.69
CA ARG A 95 21.82 4.75 9.91
C ARG A 95 20.63 4.32 10.77
N ARG A 96 20.86 3.95 12.04
CA ARG A 96 19.82 3.35 12.90
C ARG A 96 18.63 4.28 13.17
N PRO A 97 18.81 5.58 13.45
CA PRO A 97 17.69 6.51 13.65
C PRO A 97 16.82 6.65 12.41
N ARG A 98 17.43 6.86 11.23
CA ARG A 98 16.73 6.96 9.94
C ARG A 98 15.89 5.72 9.67
N ARG A 99 16.47 4.53 9.80
CA ARG A 99 15.77 3.25 9.61
C ARG A 99 14.59 3.07 10.56
N LYS A 100 14.73 3.51 11.82
CA LYS A 100 13.65 3.45 12.81
C LYS A 100 12.48 4.36 12.43
N ILE A 101 12.77 5.58 12.01
CA ILE A 101 11.77 6.57 11.58
C ILE A 101 11.09 6.13 10.27
N LEU A 102 11.89 5.74 9.27
CA LEU A 102 11.40 5.20 8.00
C LEU A 102 10.42 4.04 8.23
N LYS A 103 10.79 3.06 9.06
CA LYS A 103 9.93 1.92 9.38
C LYS A 103 8.65 2.33 10.11
N LYS A 104 8.75 3.28 11.05
CA LYS A 104 7.60 3.83 11.79
C LYS A 104 6.61 4.50 10.82
N TYR A 105 7.09 5.45 10.03
CA TYR A 105 6.23 6.25 9.14
C TYR A 105 5.59 5.41 8.05
N ILE A 106 6.35 4.51 7.40
CA ILE A 106 5.79 3.59 6.40
C ILE A 106 4.66 2.76 7.03
N ARG A 107 4.90 2.11 8.17
CA ARG A 107 3.89 1.27 8.82
C ARG A 107 2.62 2.07 9.15
N ASP A 108 2.78 3.27 9.70
CA ASP A 108 1.67 4.07 10.17
C ASP A 108 0.86 4.66 8.97
N LEU A 109 1.51 5.06 7.88
CA LEU A 109 0.86 5.51 6.64
C LEU A 109 0.22 4.37 5.86
N GLU A 110 0.88 3.22 5.75
CA GLU A 110 0.28 2.03 5.12
C GLU A 110 -0.99 1.60 5.87
N ALA A 111 -0.98 1.63 7.21
CA ALA A 111 -2.17 1.34 8.00
C ALA A 111 -3.30 2.34 7.71
N ALA A 112 -3.00 3.64 7.69
CA ALA A 112 -3.97 4.68 7.39
C ALA A 112 -4.52 4.56 5.95
N LEU A 113 -3.67 4.24 4.98
CA LEU A 113 -4.08 3.99 3.59
C LEU A 113 -4.98 2.77 3.48
N LYS A 114 -4.63 1.64 4.13
CA LYS A 114 -5.46 0.44 4.13
C LYS A 114 -6.85 0.73 4.72
N GLU A 115 -6.91 1.46 5.84
CA GLU A 115 -8.19 1.88 6.43
C GLU A 115 -9.00 2.79 5.49
N CYS A 116 -8.34 3.72 4.81
CA CYS A 116 -8.97 4.58 3.80
C CYS A 116 -9.49 3.77 2.60
N LEU A 117 -8.73 2.79 2.10
CA LEU A 117 -9.15 1.90 1.01
C LEU A 117 -10.34 1.03 1.42
N VAL A 118 -10.35 0.48 2.64
CA VAL A 118 -11.50 -0.26 3.17
C VAL A 118 -12.74 0.66 3.26
N SER A 119 -12.59 1.86 3.82
CA SER A 119 -13.72 2.80 3.95
C SER A 119 -14.21 3.31 2.58
N GLY A 120 -13.29 3.54 1.64
CA GLY A 120 -13.58 4.12 0.34
C GLY A 120 -14.08 3.09 -0.68
N LEU A 121 -13.60 1.86 -0.64
CA LEU A 121 -13.93 0.82 -1.62
C LEU A 121 -14.75 -0.32 -1.04
N GLY A 122 -14.97 -0.37 0.29
CA GLY A 122 -15.58 -1.53 0.95
C GLY A 122 -16.93 -1.95 0.41
N THR A 123 -17.79 -1.01 0.00
CA THR A 123 -19.07 -1.34 -0.64
C THR A 123 -18.90 -1.98 -2.02
N VAL A 124 -17.93 -1.50 -2.82
CA VAL A 124 -17.61 -2.07 -4.14
C VAL A 124 -17.04 -3.47 -3.95
N LEU A 125 -16.02 -3.61 -3.10
CA LEU A 125 -15.34 -4.88 -2.85
C LEU A 125 -16.23 -5.91 -2.14
N GLY A 126 -17.16 -5.46 -1.32
CA GLY A 126 -18.16 -6.33 -0.68
C GLY A 126 -19.22 -6.86 -1.65
N GLY A 127 -19.37 -6.24 -2.82
CA GLY A 127 -20.27 -6.71 -3.88
C GLY A 127 -19.62 -7.67 -4.88
N TYR A 128 -18.30 -7.84 -4.83
CA TYR A 128 -17.56 -8.71 -5.76
C TYR A 128 -17.86 -10.20 -5.53
N SER A 129 -18.07 -10.89 -6.64
CA SER A 129 -18.09 -12.34 -6.72
C SER A 129 -16.72 -12.96 -6.44
N ALA A 130 -16.67 -14.28 -6.28
CA ALA A 130 -15.42 -15.03 -6.10
C ALA A 130 -14.42 -14.80 -7.25
N VAL A 131 -14.91 -14.74 -8.50
CA VAL A 131 -14.07 -14.53 -9.69
C VAL A 131 -13.49 -13.10 -9.70
N GLU A 132 -14.30 -12.10 -9.36
CA GLU A 132 -13.85 -10.71 -9.29
C GLU A 132 -12.85 -10.50 -8.15
N ASN A 133 -13.08 -11.11 -6.98
CA ASN A 133 -12.12 -11.09 -5.89
C ASN A 133 -10.79 -11.76 -6.25
N ALA A 134 -10.83 -12.92 -6.92
CA ALA A 134 -9.61 -13.56 -7.42
C ALA A 134 -8.89 -12.66 -8.44
N GLY A 135 -9.63 -12.02 -9.34
CA GLY A 135 -9.10 -11.05 -10.30
C GLY A 135 -8.41 -9.86 -9.63
N PHE A 136 -9.05 -9.28 -8.61
CA PHE A 136 -8.50 -8.21 -7.79
C PHE A 136 -7.23 -8.63 -7.05
N ASN A 137 -7.28 -9.76 -6.35
CA ASN A 137 -6.15 -10.29 -5.59
C ASN A 137 -4.94 -10.56 -6.48
N LYS A 138 -5.17 -11.05 -7.70
CA LYS A 138 -4.15 -11.22 -8.73
C LYS A 138 -3.52 -9.88 -9.13
N GLY A 139 -4.32 -8.84 -9.31
CA GLY A 139 -3.84 -7.49 -9.60
C GLY A 139 -2.92 -6.95 -8.51
N VAL A 140 -3.33 -7.14 -7.24
CA VAL A 140 -2.51 -6.76 -6.08
C VAL A 140 -1.18 -7.53 -6.05
N ASP A 141 -1.23 -8.86 -6.16
CA ASP A 141 -0.03 -9.69 -6.04
C ASP A 141 0.98 -9.41 -7.14
N LYS A 142 0.52 -9.21 -8.38
CA LYS A 142 1.38 -8.88 -9.53
C LYS A 142 2.29 -7.68 -9.23
N VAL A 143 1.78 -6.67 -8.52
CA VAL A 143 2.55 -5.49 -8.13
C VAL A 143 3.45 -5.78 -6.92
N LEU A 144 2.94 -6.41 -5.87
CA LEU A 144 3.67 -6.58 -4.60
C LEU A 144 4.71 -7.69 -4.61
N SER A 145 4.43 -8.79 -5.31
CA SER A 145 5.28 -9.98 -5.36
C SER A 145 6.04 -10.11 -6.67
N GLY A 146 5.47 -9.64 -7.79
CA GLY A 146 5.97 -9.90 -9.14
C GLY A 146 5.78 -11.36 -9.59
N ILE A 147 5.15 -12.18 -8.75
CA ILE A 147 4.81 -13.58 -9.02
C ILE A 147 3.36 -13.61 -9.48
N GLN A 148 3.03 -14.61 -10.32
CA GLN A 148 1.66 -14.89 -10.69
C GLN A 148 1.31 -16.32 -10.30
N TRP A 149 0.45 -16.46 -9.29
CA TRP A 149 -0.13 -17.75 -8.93
C TRP A 149 -1.11 -18.23 -10.00
N ARG A 150 -1.29 -19.54 -10.07
CA ARG A 150 -2.33 -20.15 -10.92
C ARG A 150 -3.72 -19.78 -10.41
N ASP A 151 -3.92 -19.92 -9.11
CA ASP A 151 -5.19 -19.72 -8.43
C ASP A 151 -5.04 -18.70 -7.30
N TYR A 152 -6.12 -17.94 -7.07
CA TYR A 152 -6.17 -16.89 -6.05
C TYR A 152 -7.40 -17.10 -5.15
N PRO A 153 -7.34 -16.68 -3.88
CA PRO A 153 -8.47 -16.81 -2.96
C PRO A 153 -9.68 -16.00 -3.44
N ASP A 154 -10.86 -16.54 -3.16
CA ASP A 154 -12.17 -15.94 -3.43
C ASP A 154 -12.52 -14.77 -2.50
N ARG A 155 -11.74 -14.55 -1.43
CA ARG A 155 -11.90 -13.45 -0.49
C ARG A 155 -10.96 -12.30 -0.79
N ASN A 156 -11.48 -11.07 -0.70
CA ASN A 156 -10.71 -9.86 -1.00
C ASN A 156 -9.65 -9.54 0.06
N VAL A 157 -8.39 -9.36 -0.36
CA VAL A 157 -7.27 -9.04 0.55
C VAL A 157 -7.49 -7.72 1.31
N VAL A 158 -8.10 -6.70 0.69
CA VAL A 158 -8.34 -5.40 1.35
C VAL A 158 -9.28 -5.56 2.55
N MET A 159 -10.29 -6.40 2.40
CA MET A 159 -11.33 -6.60 3.40
C MET A 159 -10.88 -7.54 4.54
N GLU A 160 -10.09 -8.57 4.21
CA GLU A 160 -9.79 -9.66 5.16
C GLU A 160 -8.39 -9.58 5.80
N ALA A 161 -7.42 -8.96 5.14
CA ALA A 161 -6.06 -8.90 5.69
C ALA A 161 -5.94 -7.93 6.87
N GLY A 162 -6.86 -6.98 7.00
CA GLY A 162 -6.79 -5.91 7.98
C GLY A 162 -5.47 -5.13 7.87
N ARG A 163 -4.72 -5.05 8.98
CA ARG A 163 -3.41 -4.38 9.02
C ARG A 163 -2.22 -5.26 8.61
N CYS A 164 -2.46 -6.54 8.29
CA CYS A 164 -1.40 -7.45 7.89
C CYS A 164 -0.73 -7.00 6.59
N ASP A 165 0.48 -7.50 6.34
CA ASP A 165 1.13 -7.37 5.05
C ASP A 165 0.32 -8.14 3.99
N TRP A 166 -0.11 -7.44 2.94
CA TRP A 166 -1.00 -8.00 1.92
C TRP A 166 -0.30 -9.07 1.09
N LYS A 167 1.00 -8.92 0.82
CA LYS A 167 1.79 -9.91 0.09
C LYS A 167 1.91 -11.21 0.87
N ASP A 168 2.22 -11.11 2.16
CA ASP A 168 2.29 -12.28 3.04
C ASP A 168 0.93 -12.95 3.22
N TRP A 169 -0.16 -12.17 3.29
CA TRP A 169 -1.52 -12.70 3.35
C TRP A 169 -1.88 -13.46 2.08
N LEU A 170 -1.63 -12.85 0.91
CA LEU A 170 -1.92 -13.46 -0.39
C LEU A 170 -1.12 -14.75 -0.60
N ARG A 171 0.20 -14.72 -0.37
CA ARG A 171 1.05 -15.91 -0.50
C ARG A 171 0.47 -17.09 0.29
N LYS A 172 0.20 -16.91 1.58
CA LYS A 172 -0.32 -17.98 2.44
C LYS A 172 -1.66 -18.55 1.95
N ARG A 173 -2.52 -17.69 1.37
CA ARG A 173 -3.84 -18.12 0.89
C ARG A 173 -3.76 -18.79 -0.48
N CYS A 174 -2.92 -18.29 -1.38
CA CYS A 174 -2.69 -18.94 -2.67
C CYS A 174 -2.05 -20.32 -2.49
N GLU A 175 -1.12 -20.49 -1.54
CA GLU A 175 -0.54 -21.80 -1.19
C GLU A 175 -1.62 -22.80 -0.73
N VAL A 176 -2.56 -22.37 0.12
CA VAL A 176 -3.66 -23.23 0.58
C VAL A 176 -4.58 -23.62 -0.58
N VAL A 177 -5.03 -22.65 -1.38
CA VAL A 177 -5.92 -22.92 -2.52
C VAL A 177 -5.25 -23.85 -3.54
N GLY A 178 -3.95 -23.68 -3.80
CA GLY A 178 -3.19 -24.58 -4.67
C GLY A 178 -3.19 -26.02 -4.17
N ASN A 179 -2.89 -26.23 -2.88
CA ASN A 179 -2.86 -27.57 -2.28
C ASN A 179 -4.24 -28.23 -2.22
N ASP A 180 -5.30 -27.47 -1.93
CA ASP A 180 -6.67 -28.00 -1.86
C ASP A 180 -7.14 -28.48 -3.25
N LEU A 181 -6.78 -27.78 -4.33
CA LEU A 181 -7.11 -28.18 -5.70
C LEU A 181 -6.34 -29.43 -6.17
N GLU A 182 -5.09 -29.59 -5.73
CA GLU A 182 -4.31 -30.82 -5.95
C GLU A 182 -4.93 -32.01 -5.22
N LEU A 183 -5.39 -31.83 -3.98
CA LEU A 183 -6.06 -32.87 -3.19
C LEU A 183 -7.43 -33.26 -3.77
N GLU A 184 -8.14 -32.32 -4.38
CA GLU A 184 -9.40 -32.58 -5.08
C GLU A 184 -9.23 -33.24 -6.47
N GLY A 185 -7.99 -33.50 -6.91
CA GLY A 185 -7.70 -34.15 -8.19
C GLY A 185 -8.15 -33.33 -9.41
N ARG A 186 -8.25 -32.00 -9.25
CA ARG A 186 -8.61 -31.07 -10.33
C ARG A 186 -7.40 -30.58 -11.12
N ILE A 187 -6.22 -31.10 -10.78
CA ILE A 187 -4.93 -30.92 -11.47
C ILE A 187 -4.19 -32.26 -11.44
#